data_AF-A0A354GLY0-F1
#
_entry.id   AF-A0A354GLY0-F1
#
_cell.length_a   1.000
_cell.length_b   1.000
_cell.length_c   1.000
_cell.angle_alpha   90.00
_cell.angle_beta   90.00
_cell.angle_gamma   90.00
#
_symmetry.space_group_name_H-M   'P 1'
#
loop_
_entity.id
_entity.type
_entity.pdbx_description
1 polymer ?
#
loop_
_entity_poly.entity_id
_entity_poly.type
_entity_poly.pdbx_seq_one_letter_code
_entity_poly.pdbx_strand_id
1 'polypeptide(L)'
;MEMPAVADKLLASPTPPNVQEKTPPEPIKASFTVSPPESSEMLDLSTNRPLLEELASKSGGKVYTPDDVQELVNRLVSQGIPETEYFEQRLWQWWVVLAVVASLLTVEWVVRKWSGLP
;
A
#
# COMPACT_ATOMS: atom_id res chain seq x y z
N MET A 1 -6.61 31.65 8.09
CA MET A 1 -7.34 32.78 8.68
C MET A 1 -7.55 32.46 10.13
N GLU A 2 -6.87 33.22 10.97
CA GLU A 2 -6.87 33.13 12.42
C GLU A 2 -8.28 33.43 12.95
N MET A 3 -8.68 32.75 14.03
CA MET A 3 -9.96 33.00 14.72
C MET A 3 -9.72 33.75 16.05
N PRO A 4 -9.59 35.09 16.06
CA PRO A 4 -9.43 35.83 17.32
C PRO A 4 -10.73 36.28 18.00
N ALA A 5 -11.93 36.03 17.44
CA ALA A 5 -13.15 36.70 17.92
C ALA A 5 -13.97 35.96 19.01
N VAL A 6 -13.66 34.70 19.34
CA VAL A 6 -14.46 33.90 20.30
C VAL A 6 -13.87 33.81 21.70
N ALA A 7 -12.59 34.14 21.88
CA ALA A 7 -11.92 34.06 23.18
C ALA A 7 -12.43 35.11 24.19
N ASP A 8 -12.70 36.33 23.72
CA ASP A 8 -13.14 37.44 24.57
C ASP A 8 -14.53 37.19 25.21
N LYS A 9 -15.40 36.41 24.54
CA LYS A 9 -16.77 36.20 24.99
C LYS A 9 -16.94 35.17 26.11
N LEU A 10 -15.88 34.43 26.43
CA LEU A 10 -15.88 33.44 27.52
C LEU A 10 -15.34 34.00 28.84
N LEU A 11 -14.74 35.19 28.83
CA LEU A 11 -14.15 35.83 30.02
C LEU A 11 -15.06 36.88 30.68
N ALA A 12 -16.20 37.21 30.05
CA ALA A 12 -17.19 38.08 30.66
C ALA A 12 -18.06 37.31 31.67
N SER A 13 -17.51 37.11 32.88
CA SER A 13 -18.26 36.63 34.04
C SER A 13 -19.38 37.62 34.40
N PRO A 14 -20.66 37.20 34.47
CA PRO A 14 -21.71 38.07 34.99
C PRO A 14 -21.51 38.20 36.51
N THR A 15 -21.26 39.43 36.98
CA THR A 15 -21.28 39.78 38.41
C THR A 15 -22.66 39.43 39.00
N PRO A 16 -22.76 38.55 40.00
CA PRO A 16 -23.99 38.38 40.77
C PRO A 16 -24.05 39.44 41.88
N PRO A 17 -25.18 40.13 42.11
CA PRO A 17 -25.39 40.78 43.39
C PRO A 17 -25.69 39.68 44.41
N ASN A 18 -24.75 39.50 45.35
CA ASN A 18 -24.99 39.03 46.71
C ASN A 18 -25.83 37.75 46.90
N VAL A 19 -25.17 36.59 47.08
CA VAL A 19 -25.46 35.64 48.18
C VAL A 19 -24.16 34.91 48.51
N GLN A 20 -23.73 35.00 49.76
CA GLN A 20 -22.70 34.12 50.32
C GLN A 20 -23.29 32.74 50.58
N GLU A 21 -22.71 31.69 50.00
CA GLU A 21 -22.68 30.37 50.64
C GLU A 21 -21.47 29.59 50.12
N LYS A 22 -20.58 29.21 51.03
CA LYS A 22 -19.40 28.37 50.77
C LYS A 22 -19.88 26.94 50.52
N THR A 23 -19.64 26.40 49.35
CA THR A 23 -19.64 24.94 49.11
C THR A 23 -18.50 24.61 48.12
N PRO A 24 -17.69 23.55 48.35
CA PRO A 24 -16.57 23.21 47.48
C PRO A 24 -17.05 23.00 46.02
N PRO A 25 -16.25 23.36 45.00
CA PRO A 25 -16.69 23.26 43.61
C PRO A 25 -16.86 21.79 43.25
N GLU A 26 -18.11 21.35 43.08
CA GLU A 26 -18.39 20.05 42.47
C GLU A 26 -17.82 20.05 41.05
N PRO A 27 -17.13 18.98 40.63
CA PRO A 27 -16.61 18.88 39.28
C PRO A 27 -17.77 18.95 38.29
N ILE A 28 -17.69 19.88 37.35
CA ILE A 28 -18.67 20.06 36.27
C ILE A 28 -18.69 18.74 35.47
N LYS A 29 -19.73 17.92 35.68
CA LYS A 29 -19.93 16.67 34.94
C LYS A 29 -20.83 16.96 33.74
N ALA A 30 -20.26 16.88 32.54
CA ALA A 30 -21.02 16.85 31.31
C ALA A 30 -21.41 15.41 30.97
N SER A 31 -22.70 15.16 30.74
CA SER A 31 -23.15 13.90 30.15
C SER A 31 -22.89 13.94 28.65
N PHE A 32 -22.09 13.00 28.14
CA PHE A 32 -21.96 12.75 26.72
C PHE A 32 -22.35 11.30 26.43
N THR A 33 -23.08 11.10 25.35
CA THR A 33 -23.49 9.78 24.87
C THR A 33 -22.83 9.58 23.51
N VAL A 34 -22.06 8.51 23.36
CA VAL A 34 -21.48 8.12 22.07
C VAL A 34 -22.53 7.26 21.37
N SER A 35 -23.27 7.85 20.44
CA SER A 35 -24.08 7.06 19.51
C SER A 35 -23.15 6.30 18.57
N PRO A 36 -23.44 5.02 18.25
CA PRO A 36 -22.73 4.32 17.19
C PRO A 36 -22.76 5.15 15.91
N PRO A 37 -21.67 5.22 15.12
CA PRO A 37 -21.75 5.81 13.81
C PRO A 37 -22.74 4.98 12.99
N GLU A 38 -23.87 5.58 12.62
CA GLU A 38 -24.81 5.04 11.63
C GLU A 38 -24.11 5.08 10.26
N SER A 39 -23.10 4.22 10.06
CA SER A 39 -22.45 4.07 8.77
C SER A 39 -23.38 3.24 7.88
N SER A 40 -23.55 3.64 6.62
CA SER A 40 -24.43 2.92 5.68
C SER A 40 -24.06 1.43 5.57
N GLU A 41 -22.80 1.07 5.78
CA GLU A 41 -22.29 -0.32 5.80
C GLU A 41 -22.81 -1.13 7.01
N MET A 42 -23.18 -0.49 8.12
CA MET A 42 -23.83 -1.15 9.27
C MET A 42 -25.33 -1.34 9.07
N LEU A 43 -25.96 -0.55 8.18
CA LEU A 43 -27.39 -0.62 7.86
C LEU A 43 -27.67 -1.56 6.69
N ASP A 44 -26.76 -1.62 5.71
CA ASP A 44 -26.86 -2.47 4.52
C ASP A 44 -25.57 -3.30 4.36
N LEU A 45 -25.69 -4.60 4.62
CA LEU A 45 -24.62 -5.59 4.46
C LEU A 45 -24.56 -6.15 3.03
N SER A 46 -25.39 -5.65 2.11
CA SER A 46 -25.40 -6.10 0.74
C SER A 46 -24.15 -5.62 -0.01
N THR A 47 -23.71 -6.42 -0.98
CA THR A 47 -22.56 -6.06 -1.80
C THR A 47 -22.90 -4.85 -2.68
N ASN A 48 -22.13 -3.77 -2.56
CA ASN A 48 -22.25 -2.59 -3.41
C ASN A 48 -21.77 -2.88 -4.86
N ARG A 49 -22.64 -3.49 -5.66
CA ARG A 49 -22.39 -3.81 -7.07
C ARG A 49 -22.05 -2.59 -7.94
N PRO A 50 -22.73 -1.42 -7.79
CA PRO A 50 -22.39 -0.23 -8.56
C PRO A 50 -20.92 0.22 -8.35
N LEU A 51 -20.45 0.20 -7.09
CA LEU A 51 -19.07 0.58 -6.77
C LEU A 51 -18.05 -0.40 -7.35
N LEU A 52 -18.35 -1.70 -7.31
CA LEU A 52 -17.50 -2.71 -7.94
C LEU A 52 -17.38 -2.52 -9.45
N GLU A 53 -18.49 -2.17 -10.13
CA GLU A 53 -18.49 -1.92 -11.58
C GLU A 53 -17.70 -0.66 -11.95
N GLU A 54 -17.79 0.39 -11.13
CA GLU A 54 -16.99 1.60 -11.30
C GLU A 54 -15.49 1.30 -11.18
N LEU A 55 -15.09 0.53 -10.17
CA LEU A 55 -13.70 0.11 -9.97
C LEU A 55 -13.20 -0.78 -11.10
N ALA A 56 -14.02 -1.73 -11.56
CA ALA A 56 -13.70 -2.58 -12.71
C ALA A 56 -13.50 -1.74 -13.98
N SER A 57 -14.40 -0.79 -14.25
CA SER A 57 -14.31 0.11 -15.40
C SER A 57 -13.02 0.96 -15.37
N LYS A 58 -12.64 1.49 -14.21
CA LYS A 58 -11.41 2.31 -14.08
C LYS A 58 -10.11 1.50 -14.18
N SER A 59 -10.13 0.24 -13.77
CA SER A 59 -8.96 -0.65 -13.81
C SER A 59 -8.83 -1.45 -15.10
N GLY A 60 -9.85 -1.40 -15.99
CA GLY A 60 -9.94 -2.27 -17.17
C GLY A 60 -10.29 -3.73 -16.81
N GLY A 61 -10.80 -3.95 -15.60
CA GLY A 61 -11.27 -5.25 -15.11
C GLY A 61 -12.73 -5.54 -15.47
N LYS A 62 -13.25 -6.68 -14.98
CA LYS A 62 -14.65 -7.10 -15.11
C LYS A 62 -15.14 -7.63 -13.76
N VAL A 63 -16.37 -7.31 -13.36
CA VAL A 63 -17.01 -7.88 -12.17
C VAL A 63 -17.62 -9.24 -12.51
N TYR A 64 -17.37 -10.25 -11.68
CA TYR A 64 -17.96 -11.59 -11.84
C TYR A 64 -18.95 -11.88 -10.71
N THR A 65 -20.02 -12.58 -11.06
CA THR A 65 -20.98 -13.14 -10.10
C THR A 65 -20.62 -14.61 -9.80
N PRO A 66 -21.21 -15.22 -8.75
CA PRO A 66 -21.01 -16.65 -8.49
C PRO A 66 -21.40 -17.55 -9.66
N ASP A 67 -22.39 -17.16 -10.47
CA ASP A 67 -22.81 -17.89 -11.68
C ASP A 67 -21.75 -17.81 -12.79
N ASP A 68 -21.13 -16.63 -12.96
CA ASP A 68 -20.20 -16.36 -14.06
C ASP A 68 -18.73 -16.64 -13.70
N VAL A 69 -18.47 -17.23 -12.53
CA VAL A 69 -17.10 -17.49 -12.03
C VAL A 69 -16.29 -18.40 -12.97
N GLN A 70 -16.95 -19.25 -13.74
CA GLN A 70 -16.30 -20.11 -14.73
C GLN A 70 -15.69 -19.31 -15.89
N GLU A 71 -16.31 -18.18 -16.27
CA GLU A 71 -15.76 -17.28 -17.30
C GLU A 71 -14.43 -16.68 -16.85
N LEU A 72 -14.30 -16.35 -15.57
CA LEU A 72 -13.05 -15.86 -14.98
C LEU A 72 -11.92 -16.89 -15.12
N VAL A 73 -12.19 -18.16 -14.82
CA VAL A 73 -11.19 -19.24 -14.95
C VAL A 73 -10.74 -19.38 -16.40
N ASN A 74 -11.68 -19.39 -17.34
CA ASN A 74 -11.37 -19.46 -18.77
C ASN A 74 -10.53 -18.27 -19.24
N ARG A 75 -10.86 -17.05 -18.77
CA ARG A 75 -10.12 -15.84 -19.10
C ARG A 75 -8.70 -15.87 -18.53
N LEU A 76 -8.53 -16.37 -17.30
CA LEU A 76 -7.22 -16.47 -16.65
C LEU A 76 -6.28 -17.44 -17.37
N VAL A 77 -6.81 -18.59 -17.83
CA VAL A 77 -6.04 -19.55 -18.65
C VAL A 77 -5.64 -18.94 -19.99
N SER A 78 -6.54 -18.18 -20.62
CA SER A 78 -6.26 -17.50 -21.90
C SER A 78 -5.24 -16.36 -21.78
N GLN A 79 -5.15 -15.74 -20.59
CA GLN A 79 -4.19 -14.71 -20.26
C GLN A 79 -2.99 -15.28 -19.51
N GLY A 80 -2.51 -16.47 -19.89
CA GLY A 80 -1.17 -16.92 -19.54
C GLY A 80 -0.18 -15.83 -19.94
N ILE A 81 0.11 -14.93 -18.99
CA ILE A 81 1.12 -13.90 -19.14
C ILE A 81 2.37 -14.70 -19.45
N PRO A 82 3.09 -14.42 -20.55
CA PRO A 82 4.38 -15.03 -20.78
C PRO A 82 5.25 -14.56 -19.63
N GLU A 83 5.33 -15.37 -18.57
CA GLU A 83 6.27 -15.16 -17.50
C GLU A 83 7.63 -15.15 -18.18
N THR A 84 8.18 -13.95 -18.30
CA THR A 84 9.47 -13.77 -18.93
C THR A 84 10.45 -14.23 -17.87
N GLU A 85 10.65 -15.54 -17.79
CA GLU A 85 11.70 -16.11 -16.97
C GLU A 85 13.01 -15.55 -17.51
N TYR A 86 13.54 -14.54 -16.80
CA TYR A 86 14.89 -14.04 -17.03
C TYR A 86 15.84 -15.15 -16.60
N PHE A 87 16.19 -16.03 -17.54
CA PHE A 87 17.28 -16.97 -17.37
C PHE A 87 18.61 -16.20 -17.38
N GLU A 88 18.98 -15.64 -16.23
CA GLU A 88 20.33 -15.14 -15.98
C GLU A 88 21.30 -16.31 -15.82
N GLN A 89 21.71 -16.91 -16.93
CA GLN A 89 22.78 -17.88 -16.89
C GLN A 89 24.13 -17.15 -16.87
N ARG A 90 24.85 -17.26 -15.76
CA ARG A 90 26.16 -16.60 -15.62
C ARG A 90 27.14 -17.25 -16.58
N LEU A 91 27.96 -16.45 -17.28
CA LEU A 91 29.00 -16.95 -18.19
C LEU A 91 29.95 -17.96 -17.50
N TRP A 92 30.16 -17.82 -16.19
CA TRP A 92 30.98 -18.73 -15.37
C TRP A 92 30.38 -20.15 -15.22
N GLN A 93 29.07 -20.34 -15.44
CA GLN A 93 28.46 -21.67 -15.46
C GLN A 93 28.80 -22.45 -16.73
N TRP A 94 29.29 -21.77 -17.78
CA TRP A 94 29.68 -22.41 -19.03
C TRP A 94 31.16 -22.81 -18.96
N TRP A 95 31.42 -24.10 -18.70
CA TRP A 95 32.78 -24.67 -18.68
C TRP A 95 33.58 -24.37 -19.96
N VAL A 96 32.91 -24.21 -21.11
CA VAL A 96 33.54 -23.83 -22.38
C VAL A 96 34.15 -22.43 -22.30
N VAL A 97 33.47 -21.46 -21.70
CA VAL A 97 33.98 -20.08 -21.54
C VAL A 97 35.22 -20.08 -20.66
N LEU A 98 35.20 -20.85 -19.56
CA LEU A 98 36.36 -21.03 -18.69
C LEU A 98 37.55 -21.65 -19.43
N ALA A 99 37.30 -22.70 -20.21
CA ALA A 99 38.33 -23.38 -20.99
C ALA A 99 38.97 -22.45 -22.04
N VAL A 100 38.16 -21.62 -22.72
CA VAL A 100 38.66 -20.62 -23.67
C VAL A 100 39.54 -19.58 -22.97
N VAL A 101 39.07 -19.00 -21.85
CA VAL A 101 39.85 -18.01 -21.08
C VAL A 101 41.15 -18.63 -20.57
N ALA A 102 41.11 -19.83 -20.00
CA ALA A 102 42.29 -20.55 -19.54
C ALA A 102 43.26 -20.86 -20.68
N SER A 103 42.74 -21.24 -21.86
CA SER A 103 43.55 -21.47 -23.04
C SER A 103 44.22 -20.18 -23.53
N LEU A 104 43.52 -19.06 -23.58
CA LEU A 104 44.12 -17.78 -23.99
C LEU A 104 45.25 -17.38 -23.02
N LEU A 105 45.01 -17.47 -21.71
CA LEU A 105 46.05 -17.19 -20.71
C LEU A 105 47.25 -18.14 -20.85
N THR A 106 47.00 -19.42 -21.11
CA THR A 106 48.07 -20.41 -21.28
C THR A 106 48.87 -20.13 -22.56
N VAL A 107 48.19 -19.80 -23.66
CA VAL A 107 48.84 -19.45 -24.93
C VAL A 107 49.65 -18.17 -24.76
N GLU A 108 49.10 -17.14 -24.14
CA GLU A 108 49.83 -15.91 -23.83
C GLU A 108 51.08 -16.21 -22.99
N TRP A 109 50.94 -17.00 -21.93
CA TRP A 109 52.06 -17.41 -21.09
C TRP A 109 53.13 -18.20 -21.86
N VAL A 110 52.73 -19.15 -22.71
CA VAL A 110 53.66 -19.93 -23.54
C VAL A 110 54.39 -19.02 -24.53
N VAL A 111 53.67 -18.13 -25.22
CA VAL A 111 54.25 -17.16 -26.15
C VAL A 111 55.24 -16.26 -25.40
N ARG A 112 54.87 -15.75 -24.23
CA ARG A 112 55.74 -14.90 -23.41
C ARG A 112 57.01 -15.64 -22.96
N LYS A 113 56.86 -16.90 -22.54
CA LYS A 113 57.99 -17.77 -22.17
C LYS A 113 58.92 -18.05 -23.33
N TRP A 114 58.40 -18.19 -24.54
CA TRP A 114 59.20 -18.39 -25.75
C TRP A 114 59.87 -17.10 -26.23
N SER A 115 59.24 -15.95 -26.01
CA SER A 115 59.82 -14.64 -26.29
C SER A 115 60.89 -14.19 -25.29
N GLY A 116 61.12 -14.95 -24.21
CA GLY A 116 62.23 -14.72 -23.29
C GLY A 116 62.05 -13.53 -22.33
N LEU A 117 60.85 -12.96 -22.23
CA LEU A 117 60.53 -11.97 -21.19
C LEU A 117 59.81 -12.68 -20.03
N PRO A 118 60.19 -12.43 -18.76
CA PRO A 118 59.44 -12.92 -17.62
C PRO A 118 58.00 -12.38 -17.59
#